data_AF-A0A2V9TRC3-F1
#
_entry.id   AF-A0A2V9TRC3-F1
#
_cell.length_a   1.000
_cell.length_b   1.000
_cell.length_c   1.000
_cell.angle_alpha   90.00
_cell.angle_beta   90.00
_cell.angle_gamma   90.00
#
_symmetry.space_group_name_H-M   'P 1'
#
loop_
_entity.id
_entity.type
_entity.pdbx_description
1 polymer ?
#
loop_
_entity_poly.entity_id
_entity_poly.type
_entity_poly.pdbx_seq_one_letter_code
_entity_poly.pdbx_strand_id
1 'polypeptide(L)' 'MSAGSVMPKLHLVLDGIALALLAACLAVPAWSQDVTATITGSVVDPTGASIVGAAVTAKDTERGTVYTVETNSVGVFN' A
#
# COMPACT_ATOMS: atom_id res chain seq x y z
N MET A 1 -8.29 48.28 40.40
CA MET A 1 -9.45 48.11 39.50
C MET A 1 -9.06 47.04 38.48
N SER A 2 -9.16 45.78 38.89
CA SER A 2 -10.29 44.87 38.63
C SER A 2 -10.32 44.33 37.20
N ALA A 3 -9.70 43.16 37.08
CA ALA A 3 -10.12 41.99 36.31
C ALA A 3 -10.86 42.19 34.99
N GLY A 4 -10.24 41.68 33.93
CA GLY A 4 -10.89 41.39 32.66
C GLY A 4 -10.14 40.31 31.89
N SER A 5 -9.84 39.18 32.52
CA SER A 5 -9.36 37.96 31.86
C SER A 5 -10.45 37.37 30.97
N VAL A 6 -10.76 38.06 29.87
CA VAL A 6 -11.44 37.50 28.70
C VAL A 6 -10.27 37.09 27.79
N MET A 7 -9.84 35.83 27.78
CA MET A 7 -10.19 34.94 26.69
C MET A 7 -9.84 33.44 26.92
N PRO A 8 -9.97 32.82 28.11
CA PRO A 8 -9.66 31.39 28.26
C PRO A 8 -10.57 30.51 27.38
N LYS A 9 -11.81 30.97 27.11
CA LYS A 9 -12.79 30.26 26.29
C LYS A 9 -12.51 30.34 24.78
N LEU A 10 -11.85 31.40 24.29
CA LEU A 10 -11.54 31.53 22.86
C LEU A 10 -10.37 30.61 22.47
N HIS A 11 -9.35 30.55 23.33
CA HIS A 11 -8.24 29.60 23.18
C HIS A 11 -8.74 28.16 23.28
N LEU A 12 -9.60 27.84 24.26
CA LEU A 12 -10.21 26.51 24.40
C LEU A 12 -10.98 26.05 23.15
N VAL A 13 -11.69 26.95 22.48
CA VAL A 13 -12.44 26.63 21.25
C VAL A 13 -11.49 26.44 20.07
N LEU A 14 -10.48 27.31 19.91
CA LEU A 14 -9.47 27.18 18.85
C LEU A 14 -8.64 25.91 19.01
N ASP A 15 -8.21 25.58 20.23
CA ASP A 15 -7.49 24.36 20.56
C ASP A 15 -8.34 23.11 20.30
N GLY A 16 -9.65 23.18 20.62
CA GLY A 16 -10.60 22.11 20.32
C GLY A 16 -10.79 21.88 18.81
N ILE A 17 -10.87 22.96 18.02
CA ILE A 17 -10.94 22.89 16.55
C ILE A 17 -9.64 22.30 15.99
N ALA A 18 -8.48 22.76 16.47
CA ALA A 18 -7.18 22.26 16.03
C ALA A 18 -7.03 20.75 16.33
N LEU A 19 -7.44 20.32 17.52
CA LEU A 19 -7.40 18.89 17.90
C LEU A 19 -8.38 18.05 17.06
N ALA A 20 -9.57 18.56 16.78
CA ALA A 20 -10.55 17.88 15.93
C ALA A 20 -10.05 17.74 14.48
N LEU A 21 -9.41 18.78 13.93
CA LEU A 21 -8.79 18.74 12.61
C LEU A 21 -7.62 17.75 12.55
N LEU A 22 -6.77 17.72 13.58
CA LEU A 22 -5.68 16.75 13.67
C LEU A 22 -6.21 15.32 13.75
N ALA A 23 -7.24 15.06 14.55
CA ALA A 23 -7.88 13.75 14.65
C ALA A 23 -8.51 13.33 13.32
N ALA A 24 -9.14 14.26 12.58
CA ALA A 24 -9.67 13.99 11.25
C ALA A 24 -8.58 13.66 10.22
N CYS A 25 -7.42 14.34 10.28
CA CYS A 25 -6.27 14.02 9.43
C CYS A 25 -5.66 12.65 9.73
N LEU A 26 -5.65 12.21 11.00
CA LEU A 26 -5.13 10.90 11.40
C LEU A 26 -6.11 9.74 11.11
N ALA A 27 -7.38 10.04 10.84
CA ALA A 27 -8.40 9.05 10.47
C ALA A 27 -8.33 8.60 9.00
N VAL A 28 -7.52 9.27 8.17
CA VAL A 28 -7.31 8.85 6.79
C VAL A 28 -6.47 7.56 6.79
N PRO A 29 -6.92 6.48 6.13
CA PRO A 29 -6.11 5.27 6.02
C PRO A 29 -4.78 5.63 5.35
N ALA A 30 -3.68 5.54 6.11
CA ALA A 30 -2.35 5.66 5.55
C ALA A 30 -2.16 4.52 4.55
N TRP A 31 -1.71 4.83 3.33
CA TRP A 31 -1.12 3.83 2.44
C TRP A 31 0.11 3.27 3.16
N SER A 32 -0.07 2.22 3.97
CA SER A 32 1.03 1.53 4.62
C SER A 32 1.84 0.78 3.57
N GLN A 33 3.12 0.52 3.87
CA GLN A 33 4.01 -0.22 2.97
C GLN A 33 3.36 -1.55 2.58
N ASP A 34 2.92 -1.64 1.33
CA ASP A 34 2.63 -2.93 0.74
C ASP A 34 3.93 -3.73 0.74
N VAL A 35 3.95 -4.83 1.50
CA VAL A 35 5.01 -5.83 1.40
C VAL A 35 4.92 -6.43 0.00
N THR A 36 5.68 -5.88 -0.94
CA THR A 36 5.82 -6.44 -2.28
C THR A 36 6.95 -7.47 -2.26
N ALA A 37 6.63 -8.68 -2.70
CA ALA A 37 7.62 -9.70 -3.00
C ALA A 37 7.70 -9.86 -4.53
N THR A 38 8.91 -10.10 -5.03
CA THR A 38 9.14 -10.37 -6.44
C THR A 38 9.34 -11.88 -6.64
N ILE A 39 8.60 -12.48 -7.57
CA ILE A 39 8.71 -13.91 -7.90
C ILE A 39 9.29 -14.04 -9.30
N THR A 40 10.56 -14.41 -9.38
CA THR A 40 11.24 -14.67 -10.65
C THR A 40 11.42 -16.15 -10.89
N GLY A 41 11.36 -16.58 -12.16
CA GLY A 41 11.65 -17.97 -12.51
C GLY A 41 11.78 -18.18 -14.02
N SER A 42 11.87 -19.44 -14.42
CA SER A 42 11.86 -19.83 -15.83
C SER A 42 10.94 -21.02 -16.05
N VAL A 43 10.38 -21.13 -17.26
CA VAL A 43 9.54 -22.24 -17.68
C VAL A 43 10.29 -23.04 -18.73
N VAL A 44 10.51 -24.33 -18.47
CA VAL A 44 11.23 -25.27 -19.35
C VAL A 44 10.40 -26.52 -19.61
N ASP A 45 10.65 -27.17 -20.75
CA ASP A 45 10.08 -28.48 -21.07
C ASP A 45 10.91 -29.64 -20.45
N PRO A 46 10.46 -30.91 -20.55
CA PRO A 46 11.19 -32.05 -20.00
C PRO A 46 12.59 -32.30 -20.61
N THR A 47 12.88 -31.70 -21.77
CA THR A 47 14.20 -31.76 -22.42
C THR A 47 15.13 -30.65 -21.94
N GLY A 48 14.61 -29.67 -21.20
CA GLY A 48 15.32 -28.50 -20.69
C GLY A 48 15.24 -27.27 -21.59
N ALA A 49 14.41 -27.29 -22.64
CA ALA A 49 14.24 -26.14 -23.52
C ALA A 49 13.29 -25.09 -22.92
N SER A 50 13.65 -23.81 -23.00
CA SER A 50 12.82 -22.70 -22.52
C SER A 50 11.52 -22.55 -23.31
N ILE A 51 10.41 -22.33 -22.59
CA ILE A 51 9.09 -22.08 -23.18
C ILE A 51 8.83 -20.58 -23.20
N VAL A 52 8.66 -20.02 -24.40
CA VAL A 52 8.34 -18.60 -24.65
C VAL A 52 6.83 -18.38 -24.62
N GLY A 53 6.37 -17.27 -24.03
CA GLY A 53 4.94 -16.93 -23.99
C GLY A 53 4.10 -17.81 -23.05
N ALA A 54 4.75 -18.51 -22.10
CA ALA A 54 4.04 -19.28 -21.10
C ALA A 54 3.37 -18.32 -20.10
N ALA A 55 2.05 -18.46 -19.95
CA ALA A 55 1.29 -17.69 -18.96
C ALA A 55 1.60 -18.21 -17.53
N VAL A 56 2.13 -17.34 -16.69
CA VAL A 56 2.42 -17.59 -15.28
C VAL A 56 1.48 -16.73 -14.44
N THR A 57 0.71 -17.38 -13.56
CA THR A 57 -0.21 -16.68 -12.65
C THR A 57 0.15 -16.97 -11.20
N ALA A 58 0.45 -15.90 -10.45
CA ALA A 58 0.67 -15.94 -9.01
C ALA A 58 -0.54 -15.36 -8.30
N LYS A 59 -0.99 -16.03 -7.23
CA LYS A 59 -2.11 -15.57 -6.39
C LYS A 59 -1.65 -15.41 -4.96
N ASP A 60 -1.79 -14.21 -4.44
CA ASP A 60 -1.72 -13.96 -3.00
C ASP A 60 -3.03 -14.45 -2.37
N THR A 61 -2.95 -15.53 -1.58
CA THR A 61 -4.13 -16.16 -0.97
C THR A 61 -4.69 -15.38 0.20
N GLU A 62 -3.89 -14.53 0.85
CA GLU A 62 -4.30 -13.71 1.98
C GLU A 62 -5.01 -12.44 1.49
N ARG A 63 -4.42 -11.75 0.51
CA ARG A 63 -4.96 -10.51 -0.06
C ARG A 63 -5.95 -10.72 -1.20
N GLY A 64 -5.98 -11.92 -1.78
CA GLY A 64 -6.79 -12.24 -2.96
C GLY A 64 -6.31 -11.59 -4.25
N THR A 65 -5.12 -10.96 -4.26
CA THR A 65 -4.56 -10.30 -5.44
C THR A 65 -3.98 -11.33 -6.41
N VAL A 66 -4.16 -11.11 -7.71
CA VAL A 66 -3.69 -12.00 -8.78
C VAL A 66 -2.74 -11.23 -9.68
N TYR A 67 -1.59 -11.83 -9.97
CA TYR A 67 -0.57 -11.31 -10.86
C TYR A 67 -0.35 -12.29 -12.00
N THR A 68 -0.44 -11.81 -13.24
CA THR A 68 -0.24 -12.62 -14.44
C THR A 68 0.86 -12.00 -15.29
N VAL A 69 1.80 -12.84 -15.71
CA VAL A 69 2.95 -12.47 -16.57
C VAL A 69 3.19 -13.56 -17.59
N GLU A 70 3.76 -13.21 -18.74
CA GLU A 70 4.21 -14.17 -19.75
C GLU A 70 5.72 -14.30 -19.73
N THR A 71 6.24 -15.50 -19.97
CA THR A 71 7.68 -15.71 -20.12
C THR A 71 8.22 -15.02 -21.37
N ASN A 72 9.40 -14.41 -21.25
CA ASN A 72 10.08 -13.71 -22.35
C ASN A 72 10.71 -14.68 -23.38
N SER A 73 11.48 -14.14 -24.33
CA SER A 73 12.14 -14.90 -25.41
C SER A 73 13.18 -15.93 -24.95
N VAL A 74 13.56 -15.94 -23.67
CA VAL A 74 14.44 -16.95 -23.06
C VAL A 74 13.73 -17.79 -21.99
N GLY A 75 12.40 -17.69 -21.90
CA GLY A 75 11.57 -18.47 -20.99
C GLY A 75 11.56 -17.96 -19.54
N VAL A 76 12.02 -16.73 -19.28
CA VAL A 76 12.11 -16.15 -17.93
C VAL A 76 10.92 -15.22 -17.65
N PHE A 77 10.45 -15.20 -16.39
CA PHE A 77 9.42 -14.29 -15.88
C PHE A 77 9.87 -13.60 -14.57
N ASN A 78 9.27 -12.44 -14.26
CA ASN A 78 9.50 -11.60 -13.08
C ASN A 78 8.20 -10.88 -12.73
#